data_AF-A0A1R3JJQ4-F1
#
_entry.id   AF-A0A1R3JJQ4-F1
#
_cell.length_a   1.000
_cell.length_b   1.000
_cell.length_c   1.000
_cell.angle_alpha   90.00
_cell.angle_beta   90.00
_cell.angle_gamma   90.00
#
_symmetry.space_group_name_H-M   'P 1'
#
loop_
_entity.id
_entity.type
_entity.pdbx_description
1 polymer ?
#
loop_
_entity_poly.entity_id
_entity_poly.type
_entity_poly.pdbx_seq_one_letter_code
_entity_poly.pdbx_strand_id
1 'polypeptide(L)'
;MLFSFFREIGLSEKETDSLLDKNPTLRSTSLDRLRARVLALQSVGINDFALNRLVIKYPIVLIAEEIDSVISFVRDDLEGKVKPSQLVRLFSTTETRFWLGFDEKVNLLLHHEILREKIAHVLNNVNLIRAICGKSVEEIERTIAFLKSYHNGIEVIVRRPAILNYYLDSQLMPKIQFLEELSGGDKEATGTLLRKLPAILSYRLEHMEGHVEFLRSYAGLSDPEIFKIFLVFPNVISTSKERKLRPRVEFLKQCGLNSSDMFKFLTRAPLFLALSFEDNLVYKLGFLVKIGYEYRTKELAVALGAVTRTSCENMQKVIGLFLSYGLSCEDIFAMSKKHPQILQYNPRSLEEKVEYLIEGMGREVSELLIFPAFLGYKLDDRIKHRYEVKKKTIGEGMNLNKLLSVSANRFSTKRKPKKVYIVYMGKRQHPDVELLTRTHHQMLATVLGSEETSKDYMVYSYKHGFSGFAAKMTEAQAHQLSKLPGVVHVTRNRFYKPQTTRSWDYLGLSFNGSPSNLLHTSKRGNGVIIGLLDTGEKEVSGTLIYPEVSDLMVSRNCESLSSNDDWMAGKVVLCFASEYNRSMLDDAIESVKDAGAKGVIVARSARDYLYSYATHFPCVQVSYETGTQILYYIRSTSIDC
;
A
#
# COMPACT_ATOMS: atom_id res chain seq x y z
N MET A 1 -62.21 -27.75 23.87
CA MET A 1 -61.95 -27.17 22.53
C MET A 1 -60.58 -26.47 22.44
N LEU A 2 -60.21 -25.57 23.37
CA LEU A 2 -58.86 -24.99 23.38
C LEU A 2 -57.74 -26.03 23.61
N PHE A 3 -57.92 -26.99 24.52
CA PHE A 3 -56.96 -28.08 24.73
C PHE A 3 -56.77 -28.99 23.50
N SER A 4 -57.84 -29.28 22.77
CA SER A 4 -57.74 -30.06 21.53
C SER A 4 -56.96 -29.31 20.45
N PHE A 5 -57.15 -27.98 20.36
CA PHE A 5 -56.40 -27.12 19.45
C PHE A 5 -54.90 -27.05 19.78
N PHE A 6 -54.52 -26.83 21.05
CA PHE A 6 -53.10 -26.77 21.42
C PHE A 6 -52.39 -28.13 21.26
N ARG A 7 -53.12 -29.23 21.45
CA ARG A 7 -52.64 -30.58 21.15
C ARG A 7 -52.39 -30.80 19.65
N GLU A 8 -53.20 -30.21 18.76
CA GLU A 8 -52.96 -30.23 17.30
C GLU A 8 -51.65 -29.51 16.92
N ILE A 9 -51.22 -28.51 17.70
CA ILE A 9 -49.94 -27.79 17.52
C ILE A 9 -48.78 -28.50 18.25
N GLY A 10 -49.06 -29.61 18.93
CA GLY A 10 -48.07 -30.46 19.58
C GLY A 10 -47.74 -30.12 21.03
N LEU A 11 -48.54 -29.27 21.71
CA LEU A 11 -48.37 -29.01 23.15
C LEU A 11 -48.98 -30.12 24.00
N SER A 12 -48.33 -30.48 25.11
CA SER A 12 -48.90 -31.38 26.11
C SER A 12 -50.00 -30.68 26.95
N GLU A 13 -50.84 -31.46 27.63
CA GLU A 13 -51.88 -30.90 28.52
C GLU A 13 -51.27 -30.02 29.62
N LYS A 14 -50.17 -30.47 30.25
CA LYS A 14 -49.45 -29.69 31.28
C LYS A 14 -48.88 -28.37 30.76
N GLU A 15 -48.34 -28.35 29.55
CA GLU A 15 -47.84 -27.12 28.92
C GLU A 15 -48.98 -26.18 28.56
N THR A 16 -50.11 -26.73 28.11
CA THR A 16 -51.33 -25.98 27.78
C THR A 16 -51.91 -25.32 29.03
N ASP A 17 -52.00 -26.05 30.15
CA ASP A 17 -52.42 -25.50 31.44
C ASP A 17 -51.53 -24.31 31.85
N SER A 18 -50.21 -24.51 31.84
CA SER A 18 -49.25 -23.46 32.22
C SER A 18 -49.33 -22.21 31.30
N LEU A 19 -49.56 -22.42 30.00
CA LEU A 19 -49.71 -21.35 29.01
C LEU A 19 -50.96 -20.49 29.29
N LEU A 20 -52.10 -21.16 29.52
CA LEU A 20 -53.39 -20.53 29.73
C LEU A 20 -53.51 -19.85 31.09
N ASP A 21 -52.80 -20.34 32.11
CA ASP A 21 -52.73 -19.70 33.43
C ASP A 21 -51.89 -18.41 33.39
N LYS A 22 -50.80 -18.41 32.62
CA LYS A 22 -49.93 -17.23 32.46
C LYS A 22 -50.52 -16.19 31.50
N ASN A 23 -51.44 -16.56 30.61
CA ASN A 23 -51.96 -15.70 29.55
C ASN A 23 -53.48 -15.84 29.41
N PRO A 24 -54.26 -15.23 30.32
CA PRO A 24 -55.72 -15.40 30.35
C PRO A 24 -56.42 -14.86 29.08
N THR A 25 -55.79 -13.94 28.34
CA THR A 25 -56.29 -13.38 27.07
C THR A 25 -56.45 -14.43 25.96
N LEU A 26 -55.72 -15.54 26.03
CA LEU A 26 -55.91 -16.68 25.11
C LEU A 26 -57.26 -17.36 25.32
N ARG A 27 -57.80 -17.35 26.54
CA ARG A 27 -59.10 -17.97 26.86
C ARG A 27 -60.28 -17.17 26.31
N SER A 28 -60.12 -15.86 26.15
CA SER A 28 -61.16 -14.96 25.61
C SER A 28 -61.09 -14.76 24.10
N THR A 29 -60.06 -15.27 23.42
CA THR A 29 -59.89 -15.15 21.96
C THR A 29 -60.66 -16.25 21.24
N SER A 30 -61.30 -15.95 20.10
CA SER A 30 -62.05 -16.96 19.34
C SER A 30 -61.14 -18.03 18.74
N LEU A 31 -61.63 -19.27 18.74
CA LEU A 31 -60.85 -20.43 18.30
C LEU A 31 -60.55 -20.38 16.79
N ASP A 32 -61.45 -19.82 16.00
CA ASP A 32 -61.27 -19.61 14.56
C ASP A 32 -60.14 -18.63 14.26
N ARG A 33 -60.00 -17.57 15.07
CA ARG A 33 -58.91 -16.59 14.94
C ARG A 33 -57.56 -17.21 15.29
N LEU A 34 -57.50 -18.01 16.35
CA LEU A 34 -56.30 -18.76 16.71
C LEU A 34 -55.89 -19.76 15.61
N ARG A 35 -56.85 -20.48 15.02
CA ARG A 35 -56.61 -21.38 13.88
C ARG A 35 -56.11 -20.62 12.64
N ALA A 36 -56.75 -19.50 12.29
CA ALA A 36 -56.33 -18.67 11.17
C ALA A 36 -54.88 -18.17 11.33
N ARG A 37 -54.52 -17.75 12.55
CA ARG A 37 -53.16 -17.31 12.87
C ARG A 37 -52.11 -18.42 12.73
N VAL A 38 -52.43 -19.62 13.19
CA VAL A 38 -51.54 -20.79 13.07
C VAL A 38 -51.30 -21.12 11.61
N LEU A 39 -52.36 -21.16 10.80
CA LEU A 39 -52.25 -21.37 9.35
C LEU A 39 -51.41 -20.27 8.68
N ALA A 40 -51.56 -19.02 9.11
CA ALA A 40 -50.77 -17.91 8.60
C ALA A 40 -49.27 -18.07 8.93
N LEU A 41 -48.93 -18.46 10.17
CA LEU A 41 -47.54 -18.75 10.57
C LEU A 41 -46.95 -19.96 9.81
N GLN A 42 -47.75 -20.99 9.56
CA GLN A 42 -47.35 -22.14 8.75
C GLN A 42 -47.14 -21.77 7.28
N SER A 43 -47.93 -20.83 6.74
CA SER A 43 -47.81 -20.38 5.34
C SER A 43 -46.47 -19.71 5.01
N VAL A 44 -45.76 -19.19 6.02
CA VAL A 44 -44.39 -18.64 5.89
C VAL A 44 -43.30 -19.67 6.26
N GLY A 45 -43.67 -20.95 6.34
CA GLY A 45 -42.74 -22.07 6.52
C GLY A 45 -42.36 -22.40 7.97
N ILE A 46 -43.06 -21.85 8.98
CA ILE A 46 -42.85 -22.22 10.38
C ILE A 46 -43.55 -23.56 10.64
N ASN A 47 -42.77 -24.62 10.87
CA ASN A 47 -43.30 -25.96 11.16
C ASN A 47 -43.85 -26.07 12.59
N ASP A 48 -44.61 -27.14 12.85
CA ASP A 48 -45.32 -27.34 14.12
C ASP A 48 -44.38 -27.39 15.33
N PHE A 49 -43.19 -27.99 15.17
CA PHE A 49 -42.19 -28.05 16.24
C PHE A 49 -41.67 -26.65 16.63
N ALA A 50 -41.36 -25.81 15.63
CA ALA A 50 -40.91 -24.44 15.86
C ALA A 50 -42.05 -23.56 16.38
N LEU A 51 -43.28 -23.78 15.90
CA LEU A 51 -44.47 -23.09 16.35
C LEU A 51 -44.77 -23.38 17.83
N ASN A 52 -44.73 -24.65 18.25
CA ASN A 52 -44.88 -25.04 19.65
C ASN A 52 -43.90 -24.26 20.55
N ARG A 53 -42.60 -24.30 20.23
CA ARG A 53 -41.58 -23.56 21.00
C ARG A 53 -41.83 -22.05 21.02
N LEU A 54 -42.28 -21.48 19.89
CA LEU A 54 -42.58 -20.06 19.78
C LEU A 54 -43.77 -19.68 20.67
N VAL A 55 -44.85 -20.47 20.65
CA VAL A 55 -46.06 -20.22 21.44
C VAL A 55 -45.79 -20.35 22.93
N ILE A 56 -45.03 -21.36 23.38
CA ILE A 56 -44.66 -21.50 24.80
C ILE A 56 -43.85 -20.30 25.28
N LYS A 57 -42.91 -19.82 24.47
CA LYS A 57 -41.99 -18.74 24.86
C LYS A 57 -42.61 -17.34 24.70
N TYR A 58 -43.43 -17.14 23.67
CA TYR A 58 -44.02 -15.85 23.32
C TYR A 58 -45.49 -16.02 22.85
N PRO A 59 -46.42 -16.25 23.80
CA PRO A 59 -47.81 -16.62 23.50
C PRO A 59 -48.60 -15.53 22.78
N ILE A 60 -48.18 -14.27 22.97
CA ILE A 60 -48.76 -13.07 22.36
C ILE A 60 -48.73 -13.16 20.82
N VAL A 61 -47.83 -13.96 20.24
CA VAL A 61 -47.75 -14.21 18.79
C VAL A 61 -49.08 -14.67 18.19
N LEU A 62 -49.94 -15.31 18.99
CA LEU A 62 -51.22 -15.85 18.54
C LEU A 62 -52.35 -14.82 18.48
N ILE A 63 -52.20 -13.69 19.18
CA ILE A 63 -53.29 -12.74 19.42
C ILE A 63 -53.04 -11.39 18.73
N ALA A 64 -51.77 -10.94 18.70
CA ALA A 64 -51.38 -9.62 18.24
C ALA A 64 -51.67 -9.39 16.74
N GLU A 65 -52.50 -8.40 16.42
CA GLU A 65 -52.93 -8.09 15.05
C GLU A 65 -51.78 -7.62 14.18
N GLU A 66 -50.80 -6.95 14.76
CA GLU A 66 -49.63 -6.39 14.08
C GLU A 66 -48.74 -7.48 13.47
N ILE A 67 -48.88 -8.72 13.91
CA ILE A 67 -48.14 -9.85 13.34
C ILE A 67 -48.74 -10.27 11.99
N ASP A 68 -50.02 -9.98 11.72
CA ASP A 68 -50.65 -10.35 10.44
C ASP A 68 -50.01 -9.59 9.28
N SER A 69 -49.74 -8.30 9.45
CA SER A 69 -49.09 -7.46 8.43
C SER A 69 -47.65 -7.91 8.15
N VAL A 70 -46.94 -8.40 9.16
CA VAL A 70 -45.58 -8.96 8.99
C VAL A 70 -45.63 -10.28 8.22
N ILE A 71 -46.56 -11.15 8.55
CA ILE A 71 -46.73 -12.44 7.86
C ILE A 71 -47.14 -12.23 6.41
N SER A 72 -48.12 -11.35 6.15
CA SER A 72 -48.55 -11.05 4.78
C SER A 72 -47.41 -10.45 3.96
N PHE A 73 -46.66 -9.49 4.51
CA PHE A 73 -45.50 -8.92 3.82
C PHE A 73 -44.43 -9.98 3.49
N VAL A 74 -44.11 -10.87 4.42
CA VAL A 74 -43.11 -11.92 4.19
C VAL A 74 -43.58 -12.92 3.12
N ARG A 75 -44.86 -13.27 3.13
CA ARG A 75 -45.45 -14.21 2.16
C ARG A 75 -45.60 -13.58 0.78
N ASP A 76 -46.22 -12.41 0.73
CA ASP A 76 -46.74 -11.81 -0.50
C ASP A 76 -45.69 -10.89 -1.16
N ASP A 77 -44.94 -10.10 -0.39
CA ASP A 77 -43.95 -9.16 -0.94
C ASP A 77 -42.53 -9.72 -1.01
N LEU A 78 -42.12 -10.53 -0.03
CA LEU A 78 -40.80 -11.16 -0.01
C LEU A 78 -40.78 -12.58 -0.60
N GLU A 79 -41.92 -13.08 -1.07
CA GLU A 79 -42.07 -14.41 -1.70
C GLU A 79 -41.49 -15.55 -0.83
N GLY A 80 -41.57 -15.43 0.51
CA GLY A 80 -41.03 -16.43 1.43
C GLY A 80 -39.50 -16.53 1.48
N LYS A 81 -38.75 -15.53 0.99
CA LYS A 81 -37.26 -15.53 1.00
C LYS A 81 -36.63 -15.39 2.39
N VAL A 82 -37.42 -15.23 3.45
CA VAL A 82 -36.93 -15.16 4.84
C VAL A 82 -36.94 -16.55 5.46
N LYS A 83 -35.81 -16.95 6.07
CA LYS A 83 -35.67 -18.27 6.70
C LYS A 83 -36.65 -18.42 7.88
N PRO A 84 -37.41 -19.53 7.99
CA PRO A 84 -38.35 -19.73 9.10
C PRO A 84 -37.72 -19.62 10.49
N SER A 85 -36.48 -20.09 10.66
CA SER A 85 -35.73 -19.96 11.92
C SER A 85 -35.45 -18.50 12.30
N GLN A 86 -35.27 -17.63 11.31
CA GLN A 86 -35.10 -16.20 11.53
C GLN A 86 -36.43 -15.53 11.89
N LEU A 87 -37.54 -15.92 11.25
CA LEU A 87 -38.88 -15.45 11.63
C LEU A 87 -39.25 -15.82 13.07
N VAL A 88 -38.95 -17.06 13.49
CA VAL A 88 -39.16 -17.50 14.88
C VAL A 88 -38.31 -16.68 15.86
N ARG A 89 -37.05 -16.40 15.52
CA ARG A 89 -36.18 -15.53 16.34
C ARG A 89 -36.72 -14.10 16.40
N LEU A 90 -37.21 -13.59 15.28
CA LEU A 90 -37.73 -12.25 15.10
C LEU A 90 -38.99 -12.02 15.94
N PHE A 91 -39.96 -12.95 15.89
CA PHE A 91 -41.17 -12.89 16.73
C PHE A 91 -40.89 -13.11 18.22
N SER A 92 -39.90 -13.93 18.59
CA SER A 92 -39.59 -14.21 19.99
C SER A 92 -38.70 -13.17 20.69
N THR A 93 -38.06 -12.27 19.96
CA THR A 93 -37.13 -11.27 20.52
C THR A 93 -37.65 -9.83 20.48
N THR A 94 -38.84 -9.63 19.90
CA THR A 94 -39.38 -8.32 19.58
C THR A 94 -40.69 -8.09 20.33
N GLU A 95 -40.80 -6.96 21.02
CA GLU A 95 -42.07 -6.57 21.66
C GLU A 95 -43.10 -6.12 20.62
N THR A 96 -44.37 -6.42 20.84
CA THR A 96 -45.43 -6.19 19.84
C THR A 96 -45.60 -4.75 19.39
N ARG A 97 -45.36 -3.79 20.30
CA ARG A 97 -45.39 -2.35 19.99
C ARG A 97 -44.45 -1.92 18.87
N PHE A 98 -43.39 -2.68 18.57
CA PHE A 98 -42.44 -2.35 17.50
C PHE A 98 -42.91 -2.82 16.12
N TRP A 99 -44.00 -3.60 16.04
CA TRP A 99 -44.62 -4.02 14.79
C TRP A 99 -45.62 -3.01 14.23
N LEU A 100 -46.02 -2.02 15.04
CA LEU A 100 -46.92 -0.95 14.60
C LEU A 100 -46.32 -0.17 13.42
N GLY A 101 -47.07 -0.12 12.32
CA GLY A 101 -46.67 0.53 11.06
C GLY A 101 -45.48 -0.15 10.36
N PHE A 102 -45.22 -1.44 10.62
CA PHE A 102 -44.13 -2.18 9.99
C PHE A 102 -44.25 -2.21 8.45
N ASP A 103 -45.43 -2.50 7.95
CA ASP A 103 -45.79 -2.50 6.54
C ASP A 103 -45.56 -1.14 5.88
N GLU A 104 -46.05 -0.05 6.48
CA GLU A 104 -45.83 1.31 5.99
C GLU A 104 -44.33 1.65 5.92
N LYS A 105 -43.57 1.32 6.97
CA LYS A 105 -42.12 1.58 7.03
C LYS A 105 -41.34 0.78 6.00
N VAL A 106 -41.69 -0.48 5.79
CA VAL A 106 -41.01 -1.32 4.80
C VAL A 106 -41.39 -0.89 3.38
N ASN A 107 -42.64 -0.53 3.14
CA ASN A 107 -43.08 0.05 1.88
C ASN A 107 -42.34 1.35 1.58
N LEU A 108 -42.12 2.22 2.57
CA LEU A 108 -41.31 3.42 2.41
C LEU A 108 -39.88 3.06 1.94
N LEU A 109 -39.23 2.08 2.55
CA LEU A 109 -37.89 1.63 2.13
C LEU A 109 -37.88 1.10 0.68
N LEU A 110 -38.91 0.36 0.29
CA LEU A 110 -39.08 -0.14 -1.09
C LEU A 110 -39.26 1.01 -2.10
N HIS A 111 -40.07 2.03 -1.76
CA HIS A 111 -40.26 3.22 -2.59
C HIS A 111 -38.96 4.02 -2.78
N HIS A 112 -38.06 4.00 -1.80
CA HIS A 112 -36.75 4.67 -1.88
C HIS A 112 -35.63 3.77 -2.46
N GLU A 113 -35.98 2.83 -3.35
CA GLU A 113 -35.04 2.03 -4.16
C GLU A 113 -34.22 0.98 -3.38
N ILE A 114 -34.62 0.64 -2.15
CA ILE A 114 -34.06 -0.51 -1.45
C ILE A 114 -34.73 -1.78 -1.99
N LEU A 115 -34.04 -2.51 -2.86
CA LEU A 115 -34.56 -3.74 -3.47
C LEU A 115 -35.06 -4.76 -2.42
N ARG A 116 -36.17 -5.44 -2.75
CA ARG A 116 -36.78 -6.51 -1.91
C ARG A 116 -35.77 -7.57 -1.46
N GLU A 117 -34.87 -7.96 -2.36
CA GLU A 117 -33.80 -8.93 -2.08
C GLU A 117 -32.83 -8.46 -0.99
N LYS A 118 -32.52 -7.16 -0.96
CA LYS A 118 -31.68 -6.56 0.09
C LYS A 118 -32.40 -6.58 1.43
N ILE A 119 -33.71 -6.31 1.46
CA ILE A 119 -34.52 -6.38 2.69
C ILE A 119 -34.57 -7.81 3.23
N ALA A 120 -34.83 -8.80 2.38
CA ALA A 120 -34.80 -10.22 2.75
C ALA A 120 -33.40 -10.64 3.26
N HIS A 121 -32.33 -10.19 2.59
CA HIS A 121 -30.96 -10.44 3.06
C HIS A 121 -30.70 -9.84 4.44
N VAL A 122 -31.15 -8.60 4.69
CA VAL A 122 -30.98 -7.98 6.01
C VAL A 122 -31.82 -8.70 7.06
N LEU A 123 -33.08 -9.04 6.82
CA LEU A 123 -33.93 -9.81 7.76
C LEU A 123 -33.33 -11.17 8.15
N ASN A 124 -32.62 -11.81 7.21
CA ASN A 124 -31.96 -13.08 7.46
C ASN A 124 -30.68 -12.97 8.30
N ASN A 125 -29.99 -11.83 8.25
CA ASN A 125 -28.64 -11.67 8.82
C ASN A 125 -28.59 -10.67 9.99
N VAL A 126 -29.55 -9.76 10.08
CA VAL A 126 -29.63 -8.67 11.06
C VAL A 126 -31.05 -8.66 11.62
N ASN A 127 -31.21 -8.41 12.91
CA ASN A 127 -32.53 -8.21 13.49
C ASN A 127 -33.07 -6.85 13.04
N LEU A 128 -33.86 -6.84 11.96
CA LEU A 128 -34.40 -5.62 11.35
C LEU A 128 -35.28 -4.82 12.32
N ILE A 129 -35.87 -5.41 13.37
CA ILE A 129 -36.66 -4.64 14.35
C ILE A 129 -35.79 -3.90 15.38
N ARG A 130 -34.55 -4.36 15.60
CA ARG A 130 -33.55 -3.50 16.27
C ARG A 130 -33.07 -2.38 15.35
N ALA A 131 -33.46 -2.36 14.09
CA ALA A 131 -32.89 -1.53 13.03
C ALA A 131 -33.91 -0.58 12.37
N ILE A 132 -35.20 -0.93 12.37
CA ILE A 132 -36.34 -0.07 12.02
C ILE A 132 -36.99 0.28 13.35
N CYS A 133 -36.56 1.41 13.92
CA CYS A 133 -36.89 1.86 15.27
C CYS A 133 -38.38 2.19 15.45
N GLY A 134 -38.76 2.36 16.73
CA GLY A 134 -40.00 3.02 17.18
C GLY A 134 -40.10 4.52 16.82
N LYS A 135 -39.51 4.91 15.69
CA LYS A 135 -39.62 6.21 15.04
C LYS A 135 -40.83 6.22 14.12
N SER A 136 -41.41 7.39 13.90
CA SER A 136 -42.55 7.54 12.99
C SER A 136 -42.10 7.39 11.53
N VAL A 137 -43.06 7.13 10.62
CA VAL A 137 -42.77 7.02 9.18
C VAL A 137 -42.18 8.33 8.65
N GLU A 138 -42.69 9.47 9.11
CA GLU A 138 -42.22 10.81 8.72
C GLU A 138 -40.77 11.06 9.16
N GLU A 139 -40.37 10.62 10.35
CA GLU A 139 -38.98 10.74 10.82
C GLU A 139 -38.01 9.90 9.98
N ILE A 140 -38.44 8.69 9.60
CA ILE A 140 -37.67 7.79 8.74
C ILE A 140 -37.54 8.40 7.33
N GLU A 141 -38.63 8.92 6.77
CA GLU A 141 -38.63 9.58 5.46
C GLU A 141 -37.69 10.79 5.43
N ARG A 142 -37.74 11.65 6.46
CA ARG A 142 -36.80 12.77 6.60
C ARG A 142 -35.34 12.31 6.60
N THR A 143 -35.04 11.22 7.31
CA THR A 143 -33.69 10.65 7.37
C THR A 143 -33.25 10.10 6.02
N ILE A 144 -34.13 9.40 5.31
CA ILE A 144 -33.87 8.87 3.97
C ILE A 144 -33.63 10.03 2.98
N ALA A 145 -34.49 11.05 2.98
CA ALA A 145 -34.36 12.22 2.12
C ALA A 145 -33.02 12.94 2.35
N PHE A 146 -32.61 13.09 3.60
CA PHE A 146 -31.29 13.65 3.96
C PHE A 146 -30.15 12.78 3.39
N LEU A 147 -30.17 11.46 3.61
CA LEU A 147 -29.13 10.55 3.12
C LEU A 147 -29.09 10.46 1.58
N LYS A 148 -30.21 10.65 0.89
CA LYS A 148 -30.25 10.69 -0.59
C LYS A 148 -29.42 11.82 -1.19
N SER A 149 -29.15 12.89 -0.43
CA SER A 149 -28.29 13.97 -0.89
C SER A 149 -26.80 13.58 -1.00
N TYR A 150 -26.42 12.40 -0.50
CA TYR A 150 -25.07 11.85 -0.55
C TYR A 150 -24.98 10.64 -1.49
N HIS A 151 -23.89 10.51 -2.23
CA HIS A 151 -23.66 9.36 -3.12
C HIS A 151 -23.68 8.05 -2.30
N ASN A 152 -24.49 7.06 -2.71
CA ASN A 152 -24.67 5.78 -2.01
C ASN A 152 -25.26 5.90 -0.59
N GLY A 153 -25.85 7.04 -0.21
CA GLY A 153 -26.40 7.23 1.14
C GLY A 153 -27.44 6.18 1.55
N ILE A 154 -28.28 5.74 0.61
CA ILE A 154 -29.25 4.65 0.82
C ILE A 154 -28.57 3.32 1.14
N GLU A 155 -27.41 3.03 0.54
CA GLU A 155 -26.68 1.79 0.83
C GLU A 155 -26.13 1.73 2.26
N VAL A 156 -25.94 2.88 2.91
CA VAL A 156 -25.54 2.98 4.31
C VAL A 156 -26.61 2.35 5.20
N ILE A 157 -27.90 2.60 4.89
CA ILE A 157 -29.05 2.00 5.59
C ILE A 157 -29.02 0.47 5.43
N VAL A 158 -28.82 -0.01 4.20
CA VAL A 158 -28.77 -1.46 3.93
C VAL A 158 -27.63 -2.14 4.71
N ARG A 159 -26.46 -1.52 4.76
CA ARG A 159 -25.28 -2.06 5.46
C ARG A 159 -25.39 -1.97 6.98
N ARG A 160 -26.06 -0.94 7.50
CA ARG A 160 -26.25 -0.72 8.94
C ARG A 160 -27.61 -0.08 9.21
N PRO A 161 -28.70 -0.86 9.26
CA PRO A 161 -30.03 -0.26 9.31
C PRO A 161 -30.32 0.41 10.66
N ALA A 162 -29.60 0.05 11.72
CA ALA A 162 -29.66 0.71 13.02
C ALA A 162 -29.37 2.23 12.99
N ILE A 163 -28.86 2.77 11.87
CA ILE A 163 -28.74 4.23 11.71
C ILE A 163 -30.08 4.95 11.72
N LEU A 164 -31.17 4.29 11.29
CA LEU A 164 -32.52 4.85 11.30
C LEU A 164 -33.07 5.09 12.71
N ASN A 165 -32.38 4.56 13.73
CA ASN A 165 -32.75 4.76 15.13
C ASN A 165 -32.17 6.06 15.70
N TYR A 166 -31.21 6.68 15.02
CA TYR A 166 -30.61 7.93 15.47
C TYR A 166 -31.52 9.11 15.14
N TYR A 167 -31.54 10.12 16.01
CA TYR A 167 -32.21 11.38 15.74
C TYR A 167 -31.45 12.13 14.63
N LEU A 168 -32.16 12.47 13.56
CA LEU A 168 -31.58 13.14 12.39
C LEU A 168 -30.82 14.41 12.79
N ASP A 169 -31.52 15.33 13.44
CA ASP A 169 -31.03 16.69 13.69
C ASP A 169 -29.93 16.74 14.76
N SER A 170 -30.00 15.91 15.80
CA SER A 170 -29.06 15.96 16.93
C SER A 170 -27.92 14.93 16.86
N GLN A 171 -28.05 13.86 16.06
CA GLN A 171 -27.07 12.78 16.05
C GLN A 171 -26.46 12.50 14.67
N LEU A 172 -27.26 12.47 13.60
CA LEU A 172 -26.75 12.13 12.27
C LEU A 172 -26.19 13.35 11.53
N MET A 173 -26.98 14.41 11.45
CA MET A 173 -26.67 15.58 10.64
C MET A 173 -25.35 16.25 11.06
N PRO A 174 -25.06 16.51 12.35
CA PRO A 174 -23.80 17.14 12.74
C PRO A 174 -22.57 16.30 12.38
N LYS A 175 -22.66 14.97 12.49
CA LYS A 175 -21.55 14.06 12.17
C LYS A 175 -21.28 13.97 10.68
N ILE A 176 -22.33 13.98 9.86
CA ILE A 176 -22.21 13.92 8.41
C ILE A 176 -21.73 15.27 7.86
N GLN A 177 -22.24 16.38 8.39
CA GLN A 177 -21.76 17.73 8.04
C GLN A 177 -20.29 17.92 8.41
N PHE A 178 -19.86 17.47 9.60
CA PHE A 178 -18.46 17.48 9.97
C PHE A 178 -17.56 16.73 8.96
N LEU A 179 -17.99 15.55 8.50
CA LEU A 179 -17.26 14.80 7.48
C LEU A 179 -17.27 15.49 6.12
N GLU A 180 -18.37 16.13 5.75
CA GLU A 180 -18.50 16.92 4.53
C GLU A 180 -17.57 18.15 4.56
N GLU A 181 -17.52 18.89 5.66
CA GLU A 181 -16.60 20.01 5.88
C GLU A 181 -15.14 19.55 5.78
N LEU A 182 -14.80 18.42 6.40
CA LEU A 182 -13.46 17.82 6.34
C LEU A 182 -13.06 17.46 4.90
N SER A 183 -14.03 17.09 4.06
CA SER A 183 -13.82 16.79 2.64
C SER A 183 -13.73 18.04 1.74
N GLY A 184 -13.96 19.24 2.29
CA GLY A 184 -14.08 20.47 1.52
C GLY A 184 -15.42 20.62 0.79
N GLY A 185 -16.49 20.00 1.29
CA GLY A 185 -17.83 20.02 0.68
C GLY A 185 -18.08 18.91 -0.34
N ASP A 186 -17.20 17.92 -0.47
CA ASP A 186 -17.36 16.79 -1.39
C ASP A 186 -18.36 15.75 -0.85
N LYS A 187 -19.63 15.96 -1.22
CA LYS A 187 -20.73 15.05 -0.87
C LYS A 187 -20.59 13.66 -1.47
N GLU A 188 -19.94 13.53 -2.64
CA GLU A 188 -19.73 12.25 -3.30
C GLU A 188 -18.74 11.39 -2.52
N ALA A 189 -17.60 11.97 -2.18
CA ALA A 189 -16.59 11.30 -1.38
C ALA A 189 -17.08 11.04 0.05
N THR A 190 -17.83 11.97 0.65
CA THR A 190 -18.49 11.77 1.96
C THR A 190 -19.44 10.57 1.94
N GLY A 191 -20.32 10.49 0.94
CA GLY A 191 -21.19 9.32 0.76
C GLY A 191 -20.39 8.01 0.57
N THR A 192 -19.28 8.06 -0.16
CA THR A 192 -18.37 6.92 -0.33
C THR A 192 -17.76 6.46 1.00
N LEU A 193 -17.32 7.39 1.86
CA LEU A 193 -16.79 7.09 3.20
C LEU A 193 -17.85 6.41 4.06
N LEU A 194 -19.06 6.99 4.13
CA LEU A 194 -20.18 6.47 4.92
C LEU A 194 -20.55 5.05 4.50
N ARG A 195 -20.54 4.75 3.20
CA ARG A 195 -20.79 3.39 2.69
C ARG A 195 -19.68 2.41 3.06
N LYS A 196 -18.40 2.84 3.02
CA LYS A 196 -17.26 1.99 3.40
C LYS A 196 -17.26 1.64 4.88
N LEU A 197 -17.58 2.60 5.75
CA LEU A 197 -17.66 2.40 7.20
C LEU A 197 -18.89 3.11 7.79
N PRO A 198 -20.10 2.52 7.68
CA PRO A 198 -21.31 3.07 8.31
C PRO A 198 -21.19 3.21 9.83
N ALA A 199 -20.30 2.42 10.44
CA ALA A 199 -20.01 2.45 11.86
C ALA A 199 -19.45 3.77 12.36
N ILE A 200 -18.90 4.60 11.47
CA ILE A 200 -18.33 5.90 11.84
C ILE A 200 -19.37 6.79 12.55
N LEU A 201 -20.64 6.68 12.16
CA LEU A 201 -21.77 7.44 12.72
C LEU A 201 -22.15 7.03 14.14
N SER A 202 -21.65 5.88 14.62
CA SER A 202 -21.88 5.44 16.00
C SER A 202 -20.91 6.05 17.01
N TYR A 203 -19.78 6.61 16.55
CA TYR A 203 -18.89 7.37 17.42
C TYR A 203 -19.51 8.71 17.78
N ARG A 204 -19.10 9.26 18.93
CA ARG A 204 -19.44 10.64 19.30
C ARG A 204 -18.65 11.62 18.44
N LEU A 205 -19.17 12.83 18.25
CA LEU A 205 -18.52 13.84 17.40
C LEU A 205 -17.15 14.22 17.94
N GLU A 206 -17.02 14.37 19.26
CA GLU A 206 -15.78 14.75 19.95
C GLU A 206 -14.68 13.69 19.75
N HIS A 207 -15.07 12.42 19.60
CA HIS A 207 -14.14 11.34 19.30
C HIS A 207 -13.55 11.49 17.90
N MET A 208 -14.38 11.88 16.92
CA MET A 208 -13.96 12.08 15.54
C MET A 208 -13.08 13.33 15.40
N GLU A 209 -13.51 14.45 15.99
CA GLU A 209 -12.74 15.69 16.09
C GLU A 209 -11.38 15.44 16.73
N GLY A 210 -11.35 14.67 17.83
CA GLY A 210 -10.09 14.34 18.49
C GLY A 210 -9.13 13.51 17.64
N HIS A 211 -9.58 12.77 16.62
CA HIS A 211 -8.70 12.07 15.66
C HIS A 211 -8.22 13.01 14.56
N VAL A 212 -9.11 13.87 14.06
CA VAL A 212 -8.75 14.90 13.09
C VAL A 212 -7.71 15.83 13.68
N GLU A 213 -7.92 16.31 14.91
CA GLU A 213 -6.99 17.22 15.58
C GLU A 213 -5.64 16.56 15.85
N PHE A 214 -5.62 15.28 16.19
CA PHE A 214 -4.36 14.53 16.29
C PHE A 214 -3.61 14.49 14.95
N LEU A 215 -4.27 14.18 13.84
CA LEU A 215 -3.62 14.14 12.53
C LEU A 215 -3.22 15.54 12.04
N ARG A 216 -4.00 16.55 12.36
CA ARG A 216 -3.73 17.95 12.02
C ARG A 216 -2.52 18.47 12.78
N SER A 217 -2.58 18.47 14.11
CA SER A 217 -1.52 19.02 14.97
C SER A 217 -0.27 18.14 15.02
N TYR A 218 -0.44 16.82 15.13
CA TYR A 218 0.68 15.91 15.32
C TYR A 218 1.28 15.45 14.00
N ALA A 219 0.48 15.13 12.98
CA ALA A 219 1.01 14.69 11.68
C ALA A 219 1.21 15.85 10.68
N GLY A 220 0.72 17.06 10.97
CA GLY A 220 0.88 18.24 10.13
C GLY A 220 0.04 18.19 8.85
N LEU A 221 -1.07 17.46 8.87
CA LEU A 221 -1.91 17.20 7.69
C LEU A 221 -3.06 18.21 7.62
N SER A 222 -3.43 18.59 6.39
CA SER A 222 -4.62 19.41 6.14
C SER A 222 -5.91 18.58 6.17
N ASP A 223 -7.04 19.25 6.36
CA ASP A 223 -8.36 18.61 6.44
C ASP A 223 -8.68 17.72 5.22
N PRO A 224 -8.47 18.16 3.96
CA PRO A 224 -8.67 17.30 2.79
C PRO A 224 -7.74 16.08 2.75
N GLU A 225 -6.50 16.22 3.24
CA GLU A 225 -5.55 15.10 3.34
C GLU A 225 -5.98 14.08 4.39
N ILE A 226 -6.46 14.55 5.54
CA ILE A 226 -7.02 13.72 6.61
C ILE A 226 -8.25 12.97 6.10
N PHE A 227 -9.16 13.67 5.42
CA PHE A 227 -10.33 13.06 4.80
C PHE A 227 -9.94 11.97 3.80
N LYS A 228 -8.91 12.22 2.98
CA LYS A 228 -8.40 11.22 2.05
C LYS A 228 -7.85 9.98 2.75
N ILE A 229 -7.20 10.13 3.91
CA ILE A 229 -6.77 9.00 4.73
C ILE A 229 -8.00 8.24 5.26
N PHE A 230 -9.03 8.92 5.74
CA PHE A 230 -10.27 8.28 6.19
C PHE A 230 -10.94 7.49 5.05
N LEU A 231 -10.93 8.02 3.82
CA LEU A 231 -11.46 7.30 2.65
C LEU A 231 -10.70 6.02 2.30
N VAL A 232 -9.37 6.04 2.44
CA VAL A 232 -8.51 4.89 2.11
C VAL A 232 -8.51 3.88 3.27
N PHE A 233 -8.57 4.34 4.51
CA PHE A 233 -8.55 3.52 5.71
C PHE A 233 -9.49 4.04 6.82
N PRO A 234 -10.81 3.80 6.68
CA PRO A 234 -11.80 4.33 7.62
C PRO A 234 -11.60 3.89 9.08
N ASN A 235 -11.04 2.69 9.29
CA ASN A 235 -10.82 2.10 10.62
C ASN A 235 -9.75 2.83 11.44
N VAL A 236 -9.07 3.85 10.89
CA VAL A 236 -8.20 4.72 11.67
C VAL A 236 -8.96 5.39 12.82
N ILE A 237 -10.25 5.67 12.65
CA ILE A 237 -11.12 6.28 13.66
C ILE A 237 -11.35 5.40 14.89
N SER A 238 -11.22 4.08 14.74
CA SER A 238 -11.35 3.11 15.85
C SER A 238 -10.02 2.84 16.56
N THR A 239 -8.91 3.39 16.05
CA THR A 239 -7.57 3.07 16.53
C THR A 239 -7.17 4.03 17.65
N SER A 240 -6.61 3.50 18.75
CA SER A 240 -6.18 4.35 19.88
C SER A 240 -5.13 5.38 19.44
N LYS A 241 -5.44 6.67 19.65
CA LYS A 241 -4.52 7.79 19.35
C LYS A 241 -3.20 7.63 20.10
N GLU A 242 -3.27 7.38 21.41
CA GLU A 242 -2.09 7.34 22.29
C GLU A 242 -1.31 6.03 22.17
N ARG A 243 -1.98 4.89 22.25
CA ARG A 243 -1.28 3.59 22.29
C ARG A 243 -0.84 3.12 20.91
N LYS A 244 -1.51 3.57 19.85
CA LYS A 244 -1.27 3.08 18.49
C LYS A 244 -0.79 4.17 17.53
N LEU A 245 -1.55 5.23 17.33
CA LEU A 245 -1.22 6.21 16.29
C LEU A 245 0.03 7.02 16.63
N ARG A 246 0.15 7.53 17.88
CA ARG A 246 1.25 8.39 18.31
C ARG A 246 2.63 7.75 18.13
N PRO A 247 2.94 6.54 18.64
CA PRO A 247 4.25 5.92 18.45
C PRO A 247 4.62 5.69 16.99
N ARG A 248 3.62 5.41 16.14
CA ARG A 248 3.82 5.14 14.71
C ARG A 248 4.08 6.40 13.91
N VAL A 249 3.31 7.47 14.16
CA VAL A 249 3.56 8.78 13.54
C VAL A 249 4.90 9.34 14.02
N GLU A 250 5.23 9.16 15.30
CA GLU A 250 6.52 9.56 15.87
C GLU A 250 7.70 8.83 15.20
N PHE A 251 7.59 7.51 15.01
CA PHE A 251 8.59 6.75 14.27
C PHE A 251 8.81 7.30 12.85
N LEU A 252 7.73 7.64 12.13
CA LEU A 252 7.83 8.22 10.79
C LEU A 252 8.50 9.61 10.80
N LYS A 253 8.22 10.43 11.81
CA LYS A 253 8.94 11.71 12.02
C LYS A 253 10.42 11.50 12.30
N GLN A 254 10.76 10.53 13.15
CA GLN A 254 12.16 10.16 13.43
C GLN A 254 12.89 9.64 12.18
N CYS A 255 12.16 9.06 11.22
CA CYS A 255 12.69 8.71 9.91
C CYS A 255 12.83 9.91 8.95
N GLY A 256 12.51 11.12 9.41
CA GLY A 256 12.64 12.38 8.66
C GLY A 256 11.46 12.72 7.75
N LEU A 257 10.32 12.03 7.83
CA LEU A 257 9.16 12.32 6.97
C LEU A 257 8.52 13.66 7.38
N ASN A 258 8.41 14.58 6.42
CA ASN A 258 7.63 15.81 6.58
C ASN A 258 6.12 15.54 6.36
N SER A 259 5.27 16.57 6.45
CA SER A 259 3.82 16.44 6.26
C SER A 259 3.43 15.86 4.88
N SER A 260 4.09 16.29 3.80
CA SER A 260 3.84 15.77 2.45
C SER A 260 4.23 14.28 2.33
N ASP A 261 5.38 13.91 2.89
CA ASP A 261 5.84 12.53 2.93
C ASP A 261 4.90 11.66 3.79
N MET A 262 4.45 12.19 4.93
CA MET A 262 3.48 11.56 5.83
C MET A 262 2.16 11.28 5.11
N PHE A 263 1.62 12.27 4.39
CA PHE A 263 0.40 12.11 3.61
C PHE A 263 0.54 11.00 2.54
N LYS A 264 1.63 11.04 1.75
CA LYS A 264 1.92 10.01 0.74
C LYS A 264 2.10 8.62 1.37
N PHE A 265 2.72 8.56 2.53
CA PHE A 265 2.95 7.33 3.25
C PHE A 265 1.63 6.72 3.75
N LEU A 266 0.84 7.50 4.49
CA LEU A 266 -0.41 7.03 5.11
C LEU A 266 -1.49 6.70 4.08
N THR A 267 -1.48 7.32 2.90
CA THR A 267 -2.38 6.96 1.80
C THR A 267 -1.97 5.69 1.06
N ARG A 268 -0.66 5.38 0.99
CA ARG A 268 -0.15 4.17 0.31
C ARG A 268 -0.06 2.96 1.23
N ALA A 269 0.25 3.17 2.50
CA ALA A 269 0.48 2.13 3.50
C ALA A 269 -0.34 2.36 4.79
N PRO A 270 -1.67 2.54 4.70
CA PRO A 270 -2.49 2.86 5.86
C PRO A 270 -2.49 1.78 6.94
N LEU A 271 -2.30 0.51 6.56
CA LEU A 271 -2.26 -0.62 7.49
C LEU A 271 -1.10 -0.52 8.48
N PHE A 272 -0.05 0.26 8.16
CA PHE A 272 1.02 0.59 9.11
C PHE A 272 0.48 1.05 10.46
N LEU A 273 -0.57 1.87 10.46
CA LEU A 273 -1.20 2.42 11.67
C LEU A 273 -1.93 1.37 12.52
N ALA A 274 -2.34 0.25 11.90
CA ALA A 274 -3.18 -0.76 12.54
C ALA A 274 -2.36 -1.95 13.10
N LEU A 275 -1.28 -2.32 12.42
CA LEU A 275 -0.44 -3.48 12.76
C LEU A 275 0.23 -3.31 14.12
N SER A 276 0.33 -4.38 14.92
CA SER A 276 1.08 -4.39 16.19
C SER A 276 2.55 -4.02 15.95
N PHE A 277 3.14 -3.23 16.85
CA PHE A 277 4.56 -2.91 16.72
C PHE A 277 5.39 -4.14 17.10
N GLU A 278 5.25 -4.59 18.35
CA GLU A 278 5.98 -5.73 18.93
C GLU A 278 5.79 -7.02 18.13
N ASP A 279 4.54 -7.34 17.75
CA ASP A 279 4.25 -8.65 17.14
C ASP A 279 4.38 -8.66 15.61
N ASN A 280 4.63 -7.51 14.98
CA ASN A 280 4.62 -7.43 13.51
C ASN A 280 5.66 -6.50 12.93
N LEU A 281 5.61 -5.21 13.26
CA LEU A 281 6.47 -4.22 12.61
C LEU A 281 7.95 -4.41 13.00
N VAL A 282 8.25 -4.84 14.24
CA VAL A 282 9.61 -5.08 14.71
C VAL A 282 10.33 -6.13 13.86
N TYR A 283 9.68 -7.26 13.57
CA TYR A 283 10.27 -8.31 12.73
C TYR A 283 10.53 -7.82 11.30
N LYS A 284 9.56 -7.10 10.71
CA LYS A 284 9.70 -6.53 9.35
C LYS A 284 10.83 -5.51 9.28
N LEU A 285 10.95 -4.68 10.30
CA LEU A 285 12.05 -3.74 10.45
C LEU A 285 13.40 -4.47 10.50
N GLY A 286 13.50 -5.55 11.27
CA GLY A 286 14.71 -6.38 11.35
C GLY A 286 15.12 -6.97 9.99
N PHE A 287 14.18 -7.48 9.20
CA PHE A 287 14.47 -7.94 7.83
C PHE A 287 15.03 -6.82 6.96
N LEU A 288 14.42 -5.64 6.99
CA LEU A 288 14.86 -4.51 6.18
C LEU A 288 16.25 -4.02 6.58
N VAL A 289 16.52 -3.92 7.88
CA VAL A 289 17.86 -3.54 8.35
C VAL A 289 18.89 -4.59 7.94
N LYS A 290 18.54 -5.88 8.02
CA LYS A 290 19.46 -6.95 7.63
C LYS A 290 19.85 -6.94 6.16
N ILE A 291 18.90 -6.68 5.26
CA ILE A 291 19.24 -6.60 3.83
C ILE A 291 20.05 -5.33 3.49
N GLY A 292 20.12 -4.35 4.39
CA GLY A 292 21.00 -3.18 4.25
C GLY A 292 20.34 -1.81 4.44
N TYR A 293 19.06 -1.74 4.84
CA TYR A 293 18.44 -0.44 5.13
C TYR A 293 18.95 0.15 6.45
N GLU A 294 19.39 1.40 6.39
CA GLU A 294 19.77 2.15 7.58
C GLU A 294 18.57 2.52 8.45
N TYR A 295 18.72 2.34 9.76
CA TYR A 295 17.67 2.65 10.73
C TYR A 295 17.33 4.14 10.74
N ARG A 296 16.03 4.48 10.89
CA ARG A 296 15.51 5.86 10.91
C ARG A 296 15.81 6.70 9.66
N THR A 297 15.75 6.07 8.48
CA THR A 297 15.84 6.77 7.19
C THR A 297 14.49 6.82 6.47
N LYS A 298 14.34 7.76 5.53
CA LYS A 298 13.12 7.85 4.69
C LYS A 298 12.94 6.61 3.84
N GLU A 299 14.05 6.07 3.33
CA GLU A 299 14.12 4.88 2.52
C GLU A 299 13.58 3.66 3.29
N LEU A 300 14.02 3.50 4.54
CA LEU A 300 13.53 2.45 5.43
C LEU A 300 12.02 2.59 5.68
N ALA A 301 11.56 3.80 6.00
CA ALA A 301 10.13 4.03 6.22
C ALA A 301 9.32 3.63 4.99
N VAL A 302 9.70 4.08 3.79
CA VAL A 302 9.03 3.74 2.53
C VAL A 302 9.02 2.22 2.28
N ALA A 303 10.15 1.55 2.52
CA ALA A 303 10.24 0.10 2.40
C ALA A 303 9.34 -0.63 3.41
N LEU A 304 9.32 -0.18 4.67
CA LEU A 304 8.47 -0.70 5.73
C LEU A 304 6.98 -0.55 5.36
N GLY A 305 6.60 0.60 4.79
CA GLY A 305 5.27 0.83 4.24
C GLY A 305 4.88 -0.19 3.18
N ALA A 306 5.79 -0.52 2.26
CA ALA A 306 5.55 -1.47 1.18
C ALA A 306 5.35 -2.91 1.68
N VAL A 307 5.99 -3.30 2.79
CA VAL A 307 5.89 -4.65 3.35
C VAL A 307 4.80 -4.80 4.44
N THR A 308 4.03 -3.74 4.72
CA THR A 308 2.91 -3.82 5.67
C THR A 308 1.88 -4.89 5.30
N ARG A 309 1.69 -5.15 4.01
CA ARG A 309 0.67 -6.07 3.47
C ARG A 309 1.11 -7.53 3.34
N THR A 310 2.35 -7.85 3.71
CA THR A 310 2.89 -9.21 3.61
C THR A 310 3.30 -9.74 4.98
N SER A 311 3.48 -11.05 5.10
CA SER A 311 4.00 -11.72 6.30
C SER A 311 5.52 -11.77 6.28
N CYS A 312 6.14 -11.90 7.46
CA CYS A 312 7.59 -12.11 7.56
C CYS A 312 8.04 -13.39 6.85
N GLU A 313 7.24 -14.47 6.97
CA GLU A 313 7.50 -15.73 6.26
C GLU A 313 7.53 -15.55 4.74
N ASN A 314 6.59 -14.77 4.17
CA ASN A 314 6.60 -14.48 2.74
C ASN A 314 7.82 -13.64 2.36
N MET A 315 8.21 -12.64 3.16
CA MET A 315 9.41 -11.85 2.92
C MET A 315 10.66 -12.73 2.90
N GLN A 316 10.79 -13.65 3.87
CA GLN A 316 11.89 -14.59 3.93
C GLN A 316 11.95 -15.49 2.69
N LYS A 317 10.81 -16.01 2.22
CA LYS A 317 10.74 -16.81 0.98
C LYS A 317 11.16 -16.00 -0.25
N VAL A 318 10.71 -14.74 -0.35
CA VAL A 318 11.09 -13.85 -1.45
C VAL A 318 12.60 -13.57 -1.47
N ILE A 319 13.17 -13.26 -0.30
CA ILE A 319 14.61 -12.98 -0.17
C ILE A 319 15.41 -14.26 -0.47
N GLY A 320 15.01 -15.40 0.09
CA GLY A 320 15.62 -16.70 -0.17
C GLY A 320 15.61 -17.09 -1.65
N LEU A 321 14.52 -16.77 -2.36
CA LEU A 321 14.43 -16.99 -3.81
C LEU A 321 15.44 -16.12 -4.59
N PHE A 322 15.58 -14.84 -4.23
CA PHE A 322 16.60 -13.99 -4.89
C PHE A 322 18.02 -14.49 -4.62
N LEU A 323 18.30 -14.92 -3.39
CA LEU A 323 19.59 -15.52 -3.02
C LEU A 323 19.85 -16.82 -3.80
N SER A 324 18.84 -17.68 -4.00
CA SER A 324 19.01 -18.92 -4.78
C SER A 324 19.31 -18.68 -6.26
N TYR A 325 18.93 -17.51 -6.80
CA TYR A 325 19.32 -17.08 -8.14
C TYR A 325 20.62 -16.25 -8.17
N GLY A 326 21.37 -16.21 -7.06
CA GLY A 326 22.70 -15.60 -6.99
C GLY A 326 22.72 -14.08 -6.78
N LEU A 327 21.60 -13.45 -6.40
CA LEU A 327 21.58 -12.03 -6.02
C LEU A 327 21.96 -11.89 -4.55
N SER A 328 22.87 -10.98 -4.21
CA SER A 328 23.27 -10.75 -2.82
C SER A 328 22.24 -9.92 -2.03
N CYS A 329 22.41 -9.81 -0.71
CA CYS A 329 21.57 -8.93 0.11
C CYS A 329 21.71 -7.45 -0.33
N GLU A 330 22.90 -7.01 -0.74
CA GLU A 330 23.14 -5.68 -1.31
C GLU A 330 22.40 -5.46 -2.63
N ASP A 331 22.33 -6.48 -3.49
CA ASP A 331 21.57 -6.44 -4.73
C ASP A 331 20.06 -6.29 -4.45
N ILE A 332 19.54 -7.08 -3.52
CA ILE A 332 18.14 -7.03 -3.09
C ILE A 332 17.81 -5.66 -2.49
N PHE A 333 18.72 -5.10 -1.68
CA PHE A 333 18.60 -3.73 -1.16
C PHE A 333 18.59 -2.68 -2.27
N ALA A 334 19.53 -2.75 -3.23
CA ALA A 334 19.59 -1.83 -4.36
C ALA A 334 18.32 -1.89 -5.23
N MET A 335 17.78 -3.10 -5.45
CA MET A 335 16.53 -3.31 -6.16
C MET A 335 15.33 -2.77 -5.38
N SER A 336 15.23 -3.07 -4.08
CA SER A 336 14.12 -2.66 -3.23
C SER A 336 14.10 -1.16 -2.96
N LYS A 337 15.24 -0.46 -2.96
CA LYS A 337 15.26 1.02 -2.96
C LYS A 337 14.55 1.61 -4.17
N LYS A 338 14.72 1.01 -5.36
CA LYS A 338 14.07 1.46 -6.60
C LYS A 338 12.61 1.02 -6.67
N HIS A 339 12.31 -0.18 -6.17
CA HIS A 339 10.98 -0.78 -6.23
C HIS A 339 10.69 -1.62 -4.97
N PRO A 340 10.27 -0.99 -3.86
CA PRO A 340 10.09 -1.68 -2.57
C PRO A 340 9.08 -2.83 -2.59
N GLN A 341 8.19 -2.83 -3.59
CA GLN A 341 7.15 -3.84 -3.75
C GLN A 341 7.68 -5.22 -4.08
N ILE A 342 8.94 -5.36 -4.51
CA ILE A 342 9.53 -6.69 -4.78
C ILE A 342 9.48 -7.60 -3.55
N LEU A 343 9.57 -7.04 -2.34
CA LEU A 343 9.62 -7.77 -1.07
C LEU A 343 8.25 -8.33 -0.62
N GLN A 344 7.15 -7.90 -1.24
CA GLN A 344 5.78 -8.35 -0.92
C GLN A 344 5.16 -9.24 -1.99
N TYR A 345 5.88 -9.53 -3.08
CA TYR A 345 5.34 -10.41 -4.12
C TYR A 345 5.19 -11.85 -3.62
N ASN A 346 4.30 -12.58 -4.29
CA ASN A 346 4.12 -14.00 -4.03
C ASN A 346 5.34 -14.76 -4.59
N PRO A 347 6.04 -15.58 -3.77
CA PRO A 347 7.27 -16.27 -4.17
C PRO A 347 7.11 -17.10 -5.45
N ARG A 348 6.02 -17.87 -5.58
CA ARG A 348 5.77 -18.71 -6.75
C ARG A 348 5.62 -17.90 -8.04
N SER A 349 4.82 -16.83 -8.00
CA SER A 349 4.67 -15.95 -9.17
C SER A 349 5.96 -15.18 -9.49
N LEU A 350 6.82 -14.98 -8.49
CA LEU A 350 8.11 -14.32 -8.66
C LEU A 350 9.10 -15.27 -9.36
N GLU A 351 9.17 -16.50 -8.90
CA GLU A 351 9.97 -17.60 -9.47
C GLU A 351 9.66 -17.80 -10.95
N GLU A 352 8.38 -18.00 -11.31
CA GLU A 352 7.95 -18.17 -12.70
C GLU A 352 8.38 -17.00 -13.62
N LYS A 353 8.48 -15.78 -13.08
CA LYS A 353 8.94 -14.60 -13.85
C LYS A 353 10.46 -14.57 -14.00
N VAL A 354 11.19 -14.98 -12.97
CA VAL A 354 12.65 -15.04 -13.00
C VAL A 354 13.10 -16.19 -13.91
N GLU A 355 12.48 -17.37 -13.82
CA GLU A 355 12.71 -18.49 -14.74
C GLU A 355 12.42 -18.09 -16.18
N TYR A 356 11.30 -17.41 -16.45
CA TYR A 356 11.01 -16.95 -17.80
C TYR A 356 12.00 -15.89 -18.30
N LEU A 357 12.56 -15.06 -17.41
CA LEU A 357 13.62 -14.12 -17.78
C LEU A 357 14.89 -14.86 -18.22
N ILE A 358 15.29 -15.87 -17.45
CA ILE A 358 16.53 -16.63 -17.69
C ILE A 358 16.34 -17.59 -18.86
N GLU A 359 15.42 -18.54 -18.74
CA GLU A 359 15.21 -19.62 -19.71
C GLU A 359 14.39 -19.18 -20.91
N GLY A 360 13.31 -18.44 -20.67
CA GLY A 360 12.38 -18.02 -21.73
C GLY A 360 12.92 -16.88 -22.60
N MET A 361 13.59 -15.92 -21.98
CA MET A 361 14.11 -14.73 -22.66
C MET A 361 15.62 -14.77 -22.92
N GLY A 362 16.35 -15.70 -22.30
CA GLY A 362 17.81 -15.84 -22.44
C GLY A 362 18.59 -14.69 -21.79
N ARG A 363 18.12 -14.17 -20.66
CA ARG A 363 18.67 -12.97 -20.02
C ARG A 363 19.27 -13.24 -18.66
N GLU A 364 20.27 -12.43 -18.32
CA GLU A 364 20.91 -12.46 -17.01
C GLU A 364 19.99 -11.92 -15.91
N VAL A 365 20.01 -12.58 -14.75
CA VAL A 365 19.25 -12.15 -13.56
C VAL A 365 19.65 -10.75 -13.10
N SER A 366 20.91 -10.35 -13.34
CA SER A 366 21.43 -9.02 -13.03
C SER A 366 20.71 -7.88 -13.76
N GLU A 367 19.98 -8.14 -14.85
CA GLU A 367 19.11 -7.14 -15.48
C GLU A 367 18.01 -6.63 -14.53
N LEU A 368 17.63 -7.43 -13.52
CA LEU A 368 16.68 -7.03 -12.49
C LEU A 368 17.21 -5.89 -11.61
N LEU A 369 18.53 -5.74 -11.43
CA LEU A 369 19.14 -4.62 -10.72
C LEU A 369 18.86 -3.28 -11.42
N ILE A 370 18.81 -3.32 -12.75
CA ILE A 370 18.56 -2.16 -13.60
C ILE A 370 17.06 -1.86 -13.64
N PHE A 371 16.22 -2.89 -13.75
CA PHE A 371 14.78 -2.74 -13.89
C PHE A 371 13.95 -3.73 -13.01
N PRO A 372 13.91 -3.54 -11.68
CA PRO A 372 13.21 -4.45 -10.77
C PRO A 372 11.68 -4.47 -11.01
N ALA A 373 11.14 -3.39 -11.59
CA ALA A 373 9.72 -3.27 -11.94
C ALA A 373 9.25 -4.34 -12.95
N PHE A 374 10.18 -5.03 -13.64
CA PHE A 374 9.90 -6.24 -14.42
C PHE A 374 8.99 -7.21 -13.66
N LEU A 375 9.32 -7.46 -12.39
CA LEU A 375 8.65 -8.43 -11.52
C LEU A 375 7.21 -8.03 -11.17
N GLY A 376 6.86 -6.75 -11.35
CA GLY A 376 5.53 -6.22 -11.11
C GLY A 376 4.56 -6.38 -12.29
N TYR A 377 5.05 -6.74 -13.48
CA TYR A 377 4.18 -6.96 -14.64
C TYR A 377 3.61 -8.38 -14.67
N LYS A 378 2.43 -8.52 -15.29
CA LYS A 378 1.81 -9.83 -15.54
C LYS A 378 2.65 -10.64 -16.52
N LEU A 379 2.92 -11.89 -16.17
CA LEU A 379 3.78 -12.79 -16.94
C LEU A 379 3.23 -13.00 -18.36
N ASP A 380 2.06 -13.60 -18.51
CA ASP A 380 1.54 -13.96 -19.85
C ASP A 380 1.06 -12.73 -20.64
N ASP A 381 0.17 -11.93 -20.03
CA ASP A 381 -0.49 -10.79 -20.69
C ASP A 381 0.47 -9.70 -21.17
N ARG A 382 1.59 -9.49 -20.46
CA ARG A 382 2.51 -8.36 -20.72
C ARG A 382 3.92 -8.78 -21.00
N ILE A 383 4.53 -9.66 -20.21
CA ILE A 383 5.93 -10.04 -20.41
C ILE A 383 6.07 -10.95 -21.63
N LYS A 384 5.46 -12.14 -21.59
CA LYS A 384 5.53 -13.14 -22.68
C LYS A 384 5.00 -12.57 -23.99
N HIS A 385 3.77 -12.04 -23.98
CA HIS A 385 3.16 -11.48 -25.19
C HIS A 385 4.04 -10.43 -25.87
N ARG A 386 4.60 -9.48 -25.11
CA ARG A 386 5.40 -8.40 -25.72
C ARG A 386 6.76 -8.89 -26.20
N TYR A 387 7.39 -9.79 -25.45
CA TYR A 387 8.64 -10.41 -25.86
C TYR A 387 8.45 -11.16 -27.17
N GLU A 388 7.44 -12.04 -27.28
CA GLU A 388 7.18 -12.82 -28.50
C GLU A 388 6.89 -11.94 -29.73
N VAL A 389 6.10 -10.88 -29.55
CA VAL A 389 5.82 -9.93 -30.64
C VAL A 389 7.08 -9.19 -31.11
N LYS A 390 7.96 -8.80 -30.18
CA LYS A 390 9.16 -8.03 -30.50
C LYS A 390 10.35 -8.87 -30.92
N LYS A 391 10.48 -10.10 -30.41
CA LYS A 391 11.45 -11.10 -30.84
C LYS A 391 11.37 -11.30 -32.36
N LYS A 392 10.15 -11.40 -32.90
CA LYS A 392 9.89 -11.54 -34.34
C LYS A 392 10.26 -10.30 -35.20
N THR A 393 10.39 -9.11 -34.62
CA THR A 393 10.54 -7.86 -35.39
C THR A 393 11.88 -7.15 -35.22
N ILE A 394 12.51 -7.23 -34.04
CA ILE A 394 13.74 -6.48 -33.71
C ILE A 394 14.84 -7.44 -33.23
N GLY A 395 14.55 -8.75 -33.07
CA GLY A 395 15.45 -9.72 -32.43
C GLY A 395 15.44 -9.61 -30.91
N GLU A 396 16.40 -10.28 -30.25
CA GLU A 396 16.41 -10.48 -28.79
C GLU A 396 16.96 -9.28 -27.99
N GLY A 397 17.57 -8.29 -28.65
CA GLY A 397 18.33 -7.20 -28.01
C GLY A 397 17.56 -5.98 -27.46
N MET A 398 16.23 -6.04 -27.29
CA MET A 398 15.47 -4.88 -26.75
C MET A 398 15.59 -4.81 -25.22
N ASN A 399 15.91 -3.62 -24.67
CA ASN A 399 15.95 -3.41 -23.22
C ASN A 399 14.57 -3.61 -22.55
N LEU A 400 14.54 -4.28 -21.39
CA LEU A 400 13.31 -4.62 -20.64
C LEU A 400 12.41 -3.42 -20.33
N ASN A 401 12.99 -2.30 -19.91
CA ASN A 401 12.23 -1.07 -19.62
C ASN A 401 11.52 -0.56 -20.89
N LYS A 402 12.20 -0.55 -22.04
CA LYS A 402 11.61 -0.13 -23.32
C LYS A 402 10.52 -1.08 -23.80
N LEU A 403 10.68 -2.38 -23.54
CA LEU A 403 9.71 -3.41 -23.92
C LEU A 403 8.44 -3.30 -23.06
N LEU A 404 8.59 -3.14 -21.75
CA LEU A 404 7.50 -3.34 -20.80
C LEU A 404 6.85 -2.04 -20.34
N SER A 405 7.55 -0.91 -20.26
CA SER A 405 6.98 0.32 -19.67
C SER A 405 5.97 1.05 -20.56
N VAL A 406 5.97 0.81 -21.87
CA VAL A 406 5.02 1.46 -22.79
C VAL A 406 3.57 1.00 -22.55
N SER A 407 2.59 1.88 -22.76
CA SER A 407 1.17 1.52 -22.66
C SER A 407 0.75 0.56 -23.78
N ALA A 408 -0.33 -0.19 -23.58
CA ALA A 408 -0.84 -1.15 -24.57
C ALA A 408 -1.10 -0.50 -25.93
N ASN A 409 -1.75 0.68 -25.95
CA ASN A 409 -2.04 1.44 -27.17
C ASN A 409 -0.77 1.88 -27.92
N ARG A 410 0.30 2.20 -27.17
CA ARG A 410 1.58 2.62 -27.76
C ARG A 410 2.40 1.42 -28.24
N PHE A 411 2.16 0.22 -27.71
CA PHE A 411 2.80 -1.02 -28.12
C PHE A 411 2.21 -1.56 -29.44
N SER A 412 0.90 -1.43 -29.65
CA SER A 412 0.20 -1.93 -30.85
C SER A 412 0.37 -1.04 -32.10
N THR A 413 0.76 0.22 -31.95
CA THR A 413 0.92 1.16 -33.06
C THR A 413 2.23 0.91 -33.84
N LYS A 414 2.15 0.38 -35.07
CA LYS A 414 3.30 0.26 -35.99
C LYS A 414 3.79 1.67 -36.40
N ARG A 415 4.89 2.14 -35.80
CA ARG A 415 5.55 3.39 -36.23
C ARG A 415 6.53 3.13 -37.37
N LYS A 416 6.43 3.93 -38.45
CA LYS A 416 7.51 4.04 -39.45
C LYS A 416 8.77 4.58 -38.76
N PRO A 417 9.95 3.96 -38.94
CA PRO A 417 11.16 4.34 -38.22
C PRO A 417 11.57 5.77 -38.57
N LYS A 418 11.70 6.63 -37.55
CA LYS A 418 12.26 7.98 -37.69
C LYS A 418 13.77 7.92 -37.47
N LYS A 419 14.54 8.51 -38.38
CA LYS A 419 16.00 8.64 -38.31
C LYS A 419 16.36 10.11 -38.08
N VAL A 420 17.57 10.39 -37.58
CA VAL A 420 18.04 11.78 -37.45
C VAL A 420 18.53 12.25 -38.81
N TYR A 421 18.05 13.40 -39.26
CA TYR A 421 18.51 14.10 -40.46
C TYR A 421 19.03 15.48 -40.07
N ILE A 422 20.08 15.93 -40.75
CA ILE A 422 20.67 17.26 -40.66
C ILE A 422 20.13 18.06 -41.83
N VAL A 423 19.47 19.17 -41.54
CA VAL A 423 18.91 20.13 -42.48
C VAL A 423 19.83 21.34 -42.50
N TYR A 424 20.50 21.55 -43.62
CA TYR A 424 21.38 22.69 -43.87
C TYR A 424 20.60 23.78 -44.60
N MET A 425 20.59 24.99 -44.05
CA MET A 425 19.83 26.15 -44.55
C MET A 425 20.73 27.29 -45.06
N GLY A 426 22.05 27.06 -45.15
CA GLY A 426 22.99 28.02 -45.72
C GLY A 426 23.54 29.05 -44.72
N LYS A 427 23.97 30.20 -45.26
CA LYS A 427 24.56 31.29 -44.47
C LYS A 427 23.51 31.88 -43.53
N ARG A 428 23.95 32.22 -42.31
CA ARG A 428 23.12 32.89 -41.31
C ARG A 428 22.60 34.22 -41.84
N GLN A 429 21.27 34.40 -41.79
CA GLN A 429 20.60 35.62 -42.26
C GLN A 429 20.42 36.68 -41.16
N HIS A 430 20.41 36.28 -39.89
CA HIS A 430 20.23 37.20 -38.74
C HIS A 430 21.25 36.97 -37.62
N PRO A 431 21.82 38.03 -37.01
CA PRO A 431 22.80 37.95 -35.92
C PRO A 431 22.20 37.60 -34.54
N ASP A 432 20.88 37.50 -34.42
CA ASP A 432 20.18 37.00 -33.25
C ASP A 432 20.09 35.45 -33.27
N VAL A 433 20.41 34.81 -32.13
CA VAL A 433 20.50 33.34 -31.97
C VAL A 433 19.16 32.73 -31.57
N GLU A 434 18.34 33.46 -30.82
CA GLU A 434 17.02 33.00 -30.37
C GLU A 434 16.02 33.03 -31.51
N LEU A 435 16.05 34.12 -32.29
CA LEU A 435 15.24 34.26 -33.50
C LEU A 435 15.54 33.14 -34.52
N LEU A 436 16.81 32.77 -34.67
CA LEU A 436 17.25 31.70 -35.57
C LEU A 436 16.79 30.31 -35.10
N THR A 437 16.76 30.09 -33.79
CA THR A 437 16.25 28.83 -33.24
C THR A 437 14.73 28.72 -33.42
N ARG A 438 14.01 29.84 -33.34
CA ARG A 438 12.57 29.90 -33.62
C ARG A 438 12.26 29.60 -35.10
N THR A 439 13.03 30.15 -36.04
CA THR A 439 12.83 29.85 -37.47
C THR A 439 13.11 28.38 -37.80
N HIS A 440 14.08 27.73 -37.13
CA HIS A 440 14.30 26.29 -37.26
C HIS A 440 13.10 25.48 -36.77
N HIS A 441 12.50 25.83 -35.62
CA HIS A 441 11.29 25.18 -35.13
C HIS A 441 10.11 25.37 -36.08
N GLN A 442 9.90 26.58 -36.60
CA GLN A 442 8.85 26.87 -37.57
C GLN A 442 9.03 26.06 -38.86
N MET A 443 10.27 25.96 -39.36
CA MET A 443 10.56 25.16 -40.55
C MET A 443 10.31 23.68 -40.33
N LEU A 444 10.70 23.12 -39.18
CA LEU A 444 10.42 21.73 -38.83
C LEU A 444 8.90 21.48 -38.62
N ALA A 445 8.16 22.46 -38.12
CA ALA A 445 6.73 22.36 -37.88
C ALA A 445 5.94 22.14 -39.18
N THR A 446 6.42 22.67 -40.31
CA THR A 446 5.77 22.48 -41.62
C THR A 446 5.59 21.01 -42.02
N VAL A 447 6.46 20.11 -41.55
CA VAL A 447 6.39 18.66 -41.84
C VAL A 447 5.98 17.80 -40.65
N LEU A 448 5.98 18.36 -39.44
CA LEU A 448 5.55 17.68 -38.22
C LEU A 448 4.11 18.03 -37.79
N GLY A 449 3.56 19.13 -38.31
CA GLY A 449 2.18 19.56 -38.07
C GLY A 449 1.98 20.42 -36.81
N SER A 450 2.97 20.55 -35.92
CA SER A 450 2.91 21.51 -34.80
C SER A 450 4.28 22.02 -34.35
N GLU A 451 4.32 23.20 -33.74
CA GLU A 451 5.54 23.80 -33.20
C GLU A 451 6.01 23.10 -31.91
N GLU A 452 5.08 22.62 -31.08
CA GLU A 452 5.37 21.84 -29.87
C GLU A 452 6.07 20.51 -30.20
N THR A 453 5.59 19.80 -31.21
CA THR A 453 6.25 18.58 -31.69
C THR A 453 7.60 18.90 -32.36
N SER A 454 7.81 20.11 -32.84
CA SER A 454 9.10 20.49 -33.41
C SER A 454 10.18 20.65 -32.34
N LYS A 455 9.83 21.17 -31.17
CA LYS A 455 10.75 21.25 -30.01
C LYS A 455 11.17 19.86 -29.52
N ASP A 456 10.22 18.94 -29.43
CA ASP A 456 10.48 17.56 -28.94
C ASP A 456 11.33 16.71 -29.90
N TYR A 457 11.20 16.94 -31.22
CA TYR A 457 11.86 16.14 -32.24
C TYR A 457 13.14 16.77 -32.79
N MET A 458 13.40 18.05 -32.49
CA MET A 458 14.68 18.69 -32.80
C MET A 458 15.75 18.23 -31.83
N VAL A 459 16.81 17.64 -32.38
CA VAL A 459 17.97 17.14 -31.65
C VAL A 459 18.96 18.27 -31.39
N TYR A 460 19.12 19.17 -32.36
CA TYR A 460 20.07 20.27 -32.26
C TYR A 460 19.74 21.41 -33.23
N SER A 461 20.07 22.64 -32.86
CA SER A 461 19.93 23.85 -33.68
C SER A 461 21.31 24.46 -33.94
N TYR A 462 21.79 24.39 -35.18
CA TYR A 462 23.06 24.98 -35.62
C TYR A 462 22.87 26.47 -35.82
N LYS A 463 23.45 27.28 -34.92
CA LYS A 463 23.12 28.71 -34.80
C LYS A 463 24.31 29.68 -34.82
N HIS A 464 25.53 29.15 -34.89
CA HIS A 464 26.76 29.94 -34.76
C HIS A 464 27.56 30.07 -36.06
N GLY A 465 27.87 28.96 -36.75
CA GLY A 465 28.66 28.99 -38.01
C GLY A 465 27.81 29.04 -39.29
N PHE A 466 26.63 28.43 -39.27
CA PHE A 466 25.67 28.37 -40.38
C PHE A 466 24.26 28.19 -39.81
N SER A 467 23.22 28.37 -40.63
CA SER A 467 21.84 28.09 -40.23
C SER A 467 21.45 26.66 -40.62
N GLY A 468 20.86 25.93 -39.68
CA GLY A 468 20.38 24.57 -39.89
C GLY A 468 20.01 23.88 -38.59
N PHE A 469 19.45 22.67 -38.68
CA PHE A 469 19.08 21.89 -37.51
C PHE A 469 19.19 20.39 -37.75
N ALA A 470 19.33 19.61 -36.68
CA ALA A 470 19.23 18.15 -36.71
C ALA A 470 17.92 17.73 -36.03
N ALA A 471 17.13 16.86 -36.66
CA ALA A 471 15.85 16.42 -36.11
C ALA A 471 15.49 14.98 -36.48
N LYS A 472 14.65 14.34 -35.65
CA LYS A 472 14.13 12.97 -35.86
C LYS A 472 12.90 13.00 -36.77
N MET A 473 13.02 12.42 -37.97
CA MET A 473 11.95 12.45 -38.97
C MET A 473 11.93 11.16 -39.83
N THR A 474 10.82 10.91 -40.51
CA THR A 474 10.76 9.82 -41.51
C THR A 474 11.46 10.25 -42.80
N GLU A 475 11.78 9.29 -43.67
CA GLU A 475 12.38 9.58 -44.98
C GLU A 475 11.48 10.45 -45.87
N ALA A 476 10.16 10.23 -45.81
CA ALA A 476 9.18 11.07 -46.49
C ALA A 476 9.19 12.52 -45.98
N GLN A 477 9.28 12.72 -44.65
CA GLN A 477 9.37 14.05 -44.04
C GLN A 477 10.68 14.76 -44.39
N ALA A 478 11.81 14.02 -44.41
CA ALA A 478 13.11 14.55 -44.83
C ALA A 478 13.09 14.97 -46.31
N HIS A 479 12.47 14.17 -47.17
CA HIS A 479 12.32 14.49 -48.58
C HIS A 479 11.38 15.69 -48.81
N GLN A 480 10.31 15.84 -48.02
CA GLN A 480 9.46 17.03 -48.04
C GLN A 480 10.24 18.28 -47.63
N LEU A 481 11.02 18.24 -46.54
CA LEU A 481 11.86 19.36 -46.13
C LEU A 481 12.90 19.75 -47.18
N SER A 482 13.49 18.77 -47.90
CA SER A 482 14.47 19.07 -48.96
C SER A 482 13.91 19.86 -50.14
N LYS A 483 12.57 19.94 -50.27
CA LYS A 483 11.89 20.70 -51.32
C LYS A 483 11.46 22.10 -50.87
N LEU A 484 11.63 22.45 -49.59
CA LEU A 484 11.20 23.74 -49.08
C LEU A 484 12.20 24.85 -49.43
N PRO A 485 11.72 26.06 -49.77
CA PRO A 485 12.58 27.21 -49.98
C PRO A 485 13.34 27.55 -48.68
N GLY A 486 14.64 27.83 -48.80
CA GLY A 486 15.52 28.09 -47.66
C GLY A 486 16.21 26.83 -47.09
N VAL A 487 15.88 25.63 -47.57
CA VAL A 487 16.64 24.41 -47.28
C VAL A 487 17.61 24.15 -48.44
N VAL A 488 18.91 24.15 -48.14
CA VAL A 488 19.97 23.91 -49.13
C VAL A 488 20.23 22.41 -49.28
N HIS A 489 20.28 21.68 -48.16
CA HIS A 489 20.55 20.24 -48.19
C HIS A 489 19.97 19.51 -46.98
N VAL A 490 19.52 18.27 -47.17
CA VAL A 490 19.06 17.39 -46.09
C VAL A 490 19.84 16.08 -46.17
N THR A 491 20.66 15.79 -45.16
CA THR A 491 21.46 14.56 -45.11
C THR A 491 21.07 13.73 -43.90
N ARG A 492 21.06 12.40 -44.05
CA ARG A 492 20.92 11.51 -42.91
C ARG A 492 22.14 11.65 -41.99
N ASN A 493 21.91 11.87 -40.69
CA ASN A 493 22.98 11.87 -39.70
C ASN A 493 23.63 10.47 -39.64
N ARG A 494 24.95 10.43 -39.74
CA ARG A 494 25.76 9.22 -39.63
C ARG A 494 26.73 9.41 -38.48
N PHE A 495 26.79 8.44 -37.59
CA PHE A 495 27.83 8.39 -36.57
C PHE A 495 29.11 7.88 -37.21
N TYR A 496 30.13 8.72 -37.24
CA TYR A 496 31.49 8.30 -37.57
C TYR A 496 32.18 7.88 -36.28
N LYS A 497 32.92 6.77 -36.30
CA LYS A 497 33.84 6.46 -35.20
C LYS A 497 35.01 7.45 -35.30
N PRO A 498 35.35 8.17 -34.21
CA PRO A 498 36.57 8.96 -34.18
C PRO A 498 37.76 8.04 -34.45
N GLN A 499 38.56 8.36 -35.48
CA GLN A 499 39.82 7.63 -35.74
C GLN A 499 40.85 7.88 -34.64
N THR A 500 40.72 8.99 -33.92
CA THR A 500 41.52 9.31 -32.73
C THR A 500 40.73 10.18 -31.78
N THR A 501 40.94 9.99 -30.48
CA THR A 501 40.53 10.91 -29.39
C THR A 501 41.74 11.66 -28.81
N ARG A 502 42.94 11.37 -29.32
CA ARG A 502 44.21 11.96 -28.92
C ARG A 502 44.86 12.53 -30.17
N SER A 503 44.37 13.70 -30.58
CA SER A 503 44.88 14.41 -31.76
C SER A 503 46.38 14.61 -31.70
N TRP A 504 46.95 14.78 -30.51
CA TRP A 504 48.39 14.88 -30.26
C TRP A 504 49.15 13.63 -30.71
N ASP A 505 48.73 12.44 -30.28
CA ASP A 505 49.38 11.18 -30.65
C ASP A 505 49.18 10.88 -32.15
N TYR A 506 47.99 11.17 -32.68
CA TYR A 506 47.67 11.02 -34.11
C TYR A 506 48.49 11.97 -35.01
N LEU A 507 48.81 13.17 -34.54
CA LEU A 507 49.64 14.17 -35.23
C LEU A 507 51.14 14.02 -34.92
N GLY A 508 51.55 13.00 -34.16
CA GLY A 508 52.97 12.78 -33.79
C GLY A 508 53.53 13.78 -32.77
N LEU A 509 52.67 14.43 -31.98
CA LEU A 509 52.96 15.43 -30.95
C LEU A 509 53.18 14.79 -29.58
N SER A 510 53.94 13.69 -29.51
CA SER A 510 54.21 12.94 -28.27
C SER A 510 55.33 13.57 -27.45
N PHE A 511 55.14 13.76 -26.14
CA PHE A 511 56.17 14.31 -25.23
C PHE A 511 57.45 13.47 -25.12
N ASN A 512 57.38 12.17 -25.43
CA ASN A 512 58.48 11.21 -25.24
C ASN A 512 59.10 10.68 -26.55
N GLY A 513 58.76 11.26 -27.71
CA GLY A 513 59.28 10.81 -29.01
C GLY A 513 60.17 11.86 -29.68
N SER A 514 61.35 11.42 -30.17
CA SER A 514 62.35 12.05 -31.05
C SER A 514 62.58 13.58 -30.97
N PRO A 515 63.84 14.09 -30.97
CA PRO A 515 64.13 15.52 -30.78
C PRO A 515 63.58 16.47 -31.86
N SER A 516 62.93 15.96 -32.91
CA SER A 516 62.44 16.71 -34.07
C SER A 516 60.91 16.81 -34.17
N ASN A 517 60.17 16.68 -33.07
CA ASN A 517 58.70 16.77 -33.10
C ASN A 517 58.18 18.23 -33.05
N LEU A 518 56.92 18.43 -33.46
CA LEU A 518 56.27 19.74 -33.61
C LEU A 518 56.12 20.53 -32.29
N LEU A 519 56.11 19.84 -31.13
CA LEU A 519 56.10 20.46 -29.80
C LEU A 519 57.45 21.11 -29.46
N HIS A 520 58.55 20.59 -30.00
CA HIS A 520 59.88 21.16 -29.82
C HIS A 520 60.04 22.46 -30.64
N THR A 521 59.56 22.47 -31.89
CA THR A 521 59.57 23.65 -32.76
C THR A 521 58.66 24.78 -32.26
N SER A 522 57.61 24.49 -31.49
CA SER A 522 56.67 25.48 -30.96
C SER A 522 56.95 25.95 -29.52
N LYS A 523 58.16 25.67 -28.98
CA LYS A 523 58.55 25.98 -27.59
C LYS A 523 57.56 25.46 -26.53
N ARG A 524 57.00 24.27 -26.75
CA ARG A 524 56.13 23.54 -25.82
C ARG A 524 54.93 24.35 -25.27
N GLY A 525 54.46 25.36 -26.00
CA GLY A 525 53.32 26.17 -25.57
C GLY A 525 53.61 27.08 -24.38
N ASN A 526 54.82 27.66 -24.30
CA ASN A 526 55.21 28.62 -23.28
C ASN A 526 54.14 29.72 -23.09
N GLY A 527 53.50 29.76 -21.91
CA GLY A 527 52.51 30.78 -21.52
C GLY A 527 51.06 30.31 -21.28
N VAL A 528 50.76 29.00 -21.18
CA VAL A 528 49.36 28.51 -20.97
C VAL A 528 49.25 27.50 -19.83
N ILE A 529 48.18 27.60 -19.01
CA ILE A 529 47.86 26.70 -17.86
C ILE A 529 46.50 26.01 -18.09
N ILE A 530 46.38 24.71 -17.74
CA ILE A 530 45.12 23.95 -17.65
C ILE A 530 45.12 23.15 -16.34
N GLY A 531 44.03 23.21 -15.56
CA GLY A 531 43.85 22.48 -14.29
C GLY A 531 42.73 21.44 -14.32
N LEU A 532 42.83 20.42 -13.45
CA LEU A 532 41.85 19.35 -13.25
C LEU A 532 41.63 19.12 -11.74
N LEU A 533 40.39 18.88 -11.32
CA LEU A 533 39.98 18.69 -9.91
C LEU A 533 39.33 17.31 -9.72
N ASP A 534 39.70 16.60 -8.66
CA ASP A 534 39.16 15.29 -8.24
C ASP A 534 38.85 15.33 -6.74
N THR A 535 37.74 14.73 -6.32
CA THR A 535 37.25 14.75 -4.92
C THR A 535 36.75 13.36 -4.51
N GLY A 536 37.47 12.71 -3.59
CA GLY A 536 37.10 11.41 -3.01
C GLY A 536 36.58 11.49 -1.55
N GLU A 537 35.69 10.56 -1.17
CA GLU A 537 35.07 10.36 0.16
C GLU A 537 35.52 9.02 0.83
N LYS A 538 35.26 8.84 2.16
CA LYS A 538 34.40 7.76 2.73
C LYS A 538 34.27 7.73 4.28
N GLU A 539 33.06 7.41 4.76
CA GLU A 539 32.67 6.95 6.12
C GLU A 539 32.73 5.40 6.29
N VAL A 540 32.61 4.87 7.53
CA VAL A 540 32.74 3.43 7.90
C VAL A 540 31.42 2.83 8.45
N SER A 541 31.01 1.63 7.97
CA SER A 541 29.82 0.83 8.40
C SER A 541 30.19 -0.64 8.72
N GLY A 542 29.48 -1.38 9.60
CA GLY A 542 29.78 -2.80 9.96
C GLY A 542 28.64 -3.61 10.62
N THR A 543 28.69 -4.96 10.49
CA THR A 543 27.64 -5.95 10.89
C THR A 543 27.72 -6.37 12.37
N LEU A 544 26.59 -6.53 13.06
CA LEU A 544 26.51 -6.94 14.48
C LEU A 544 26.38 -8.48 14.63
N ILE A 545 27.15 -9.10 15.53
CA ILE A 545 27.20 -10.56 15.74
C ILE A 545 27.24 -10.95 17.23
N TYR A 546 26.82 -12.19 17.54
CA TYR A 546 26.97 -12.82 18.85
C TYR A 546 27.56 -14.24 18.70
N PRO A 547 28.58 -14.64 19.48
CA PRO A 547 29.17 -15.96 19.39
C PRO A 547 28.18 -17.05 19.86
N GLU A 548 27.65 -17.83 18.93
CA GLU A 548 27.01 -19.11 19.24
C GLU A 548 27.88 -20.23 18.66
N VAL A 549 28.25 -21.22 19.48
CA VAL A 549 28.93 -22.43 19.01
C VAL A 549 27.87 -23.50 18.80
N SER A 550 27.76 -24.01 17.58
CA SER A 550 26.69 -24.89 17.13
C SER A 550 26.64 -26.29 17.77
N ASP A 551 27.49 -26.65 18.72
CA ASP A 551 27.54 -28.04 19.24
C ASP A 551 27.82 -28.22 20.74
N LEU A 552 27.96 -27.17 21.56
CA LEU A 552 28.10 -27.32 23.01
C LEU A 552 27.40 -26.16 23.72
N MET A 553 26.52 -26.49 24.67
CA MET A 553 25.81 -25.57 25.57
C MET A 553 26.78 -24.78 26.48
N VAL A 554 27.59 -23.90 25.90
CA VAL A 554 28.43 -22.95 26.64
C VAL A 554 28.33 -21.58 25.95
N SER A 555 27.62 -20.66 26.60
CA SER A 555 27.66 -19.22 26.30
C SER A 555 29.10 -18.75 26.30
N ARG A 556 29.60 -18.16 25.19
CA ARG A 556 30.86 -17.41 25.24
C ARG A 556 30.57 -16.07 25.91
N ASN A 557 30.86 -16.00 27.20
CA ASN A 557 30.87 -14.75 27.93
C ASN A 557 32.05 -13.89 27.44
N CYS A 558 32.06 -12.58 27.70
CA CYS A 558 33.11 -11.68 27.24
C CYS A 558 34.54 -12.20 27.58
N GLU A 559 34.68 -12.88 28.71
CA GLU A 559 35.90 -13.48 29.25
C GLU A 559 36.44 -14.66 28.42
N SER A 560 35.68 -15.14 27.43
CA SER A 560 36.04 -16.27 26.56
C SER A 560 36.38 -15.87 25.13
N LEU A 561 36.41 -14.56 24.84
CA LEU A 561 36.81 -14.01 23.55
C LEU A 561 38.34 -14.01 23.45
N SER A 562 38.86 -14.39 22.27
CA SER A 562 40.29 -14.45 22.02
C SER A 562 40.66 -13.62 20.79
N SER A 563 41.88 -13.09 20.75
CA SER A 563 42.42 -12.42 19.56
C SER A 563 42.52 -13.33 18.32
N ASN A 564 42.47 -14.66 18.51
CA ASN A 564 42.48 -15.65 17.43
C ASN A 564 41.08 -15.95 16.83
N ASP A 565 40.03 -15.27 17.29
CA ASP A 565 38.66 -15.49 16.81
C ASP A 565 38.40 -14.70 15.50
N ASP A 566 38.84 -15.26 14.36
CA ASP A 566 38.76 -14.64 13.03
C ASP A 566 37.34 -14.21 12.60
N TRP A 567 36.30 -14.83 13.18
CA TRP A 567 34.90 -14.54 12.88
C TRP A 567 34.46 -13.13 13.30
N MET A 568 35.26 -12.42 14.10
CA MET A 568 35.02 -11.06 14.60
C MET A 568 35.47 -9.94 13.64
N ALA A 569 36.34 -10.25 12.67
CA ALA A 569 36.93 -9.25 11.78
C ALA A 569 35.89 -8.43 11.02
N GLY A 570 36.01 -7.09 11.06
CA GLY A 570 35.15 -6.15 10.35
C GLY A 570 33.74 -5.95 10.92
N LYS A 571 33.43 -6.54 12.07
CA LYS A 571 32.09 -6.62 12.68
C LYS A 571 32.03 -5.97 14.06
N VAL A 572 30.83 -5.76 14.60
CA VAL A 572 30.60 -5.32 15.99
C VAL A 572 30.15 -6.53 16.80
N VAL A 573 30.80 -6.81 17.93
CA VAL A 573 30.58 -8.03 18.71
C VAL A 573 29.73 -7.73 19.94
N LEU A 574 28.63 -8.46 20.15
CA LEU A 574 27.90 -8.50 21.41
C LEU A 574 28.48 -9.61 22.31
N CYS A 575 28.70 -9.32 23.59
CA CYS A 575 29.04 -10.33 24.59
C CYS A 575 28.36 -10.04 25.94
N PHE A 576 28.14 -11.09 26.75
CA PHE A 576 27.58 -10.97 28.10
C PHE A 576 28.69 -11.20 29.12
N ALA A 577 28.90 -10.27 30.05
CA ALA A 577 29.96 -10.35 31.05
C ALA A 577 29.43 -10.93 32.36
N SER A 578 30.04 -11.99 32.88
CA SER A 578 29.48 -12.77 34.00
C SER A 578 29.80 -12.21 35.39
N GLU A 579 30.98 -11.61 35.62
CA GLU A 579 31.38 -11.12 36.96
C GLU A 579 32.32 -9.88 36.96
N TYR A 580 32.48 -9.29 38.15
CA TYR A 580 32.92 -7.91 38.47
C TYR A 580 34.39 -7.53 38.15
N ASN A 581 35.12 -8.28 37.32
CA ASN A 581 36.57 -8.07 37.18
C ASN A 581 36.92 -7.13 36.01
N ARG A 582 37.30 -5.89 36.33
CA ARG A 582 37.64 -4.85 35.35
C ARG A 582 38.77 -5.28 34.40
N SER A 583 39.80 -5.95 34.91
CA SER A 583 40.96 -6.36 34.10
C SER A 583 40.55 -7.31 32.99
N MET A 584 39.68 -8.28 33.28
CA MET A 584 39.20 -9.26 32.31
C MET A 584 38.36 -8.64 31.19
N LEU A 585 37.67 -7.53 31.49
CA LEU A 585 36.89 -6.83 30.48
C LEU A 585 37.77 -6.00 29.55
N ASP A 586 38.80 -5.35 30.09
CA ASP A 586 39.79 -4.62 29.30
C ASP A 586 40.57 -5.59 28.38
N ASP A 587 40.96 -6.77 28.89
CA ASP A 587 41.61 -7.84 28.12
C ASP A 587 40.71 -8.39 26.99
N ALA A 588 39.40 -8.54 27.26
CA ALA A 588 38.43 -8.98 26.25
C ALA A 588 38.24 -7.94 25.14
N ILE A 589 38.21 -6.65 25.49
CA ILE A 589 38.08 -5.56 24.52
C ILE A 589 39.34 -5.46 23.64
N GLU A 590 40.52 -5.64 24.23
CA GLU A 590 41.78 -5.69 23.50
C GLU A 590 41.82 -6.90 22.55
N SER A 591 41.38 -8.07 23.01
CA SER A 591 41.24 -9.28 22.18
C SER A 591 40.30 -9.08 20.99
N VAL A 592 39.15 -8.41 21.19
CA VAL A 592 38.18 -8.11 20.12
C VAL A 592 38.76 -7.12 19.10
N LYS A 593 39.49 -6.11 19.58
CA LYS A 593 40.19 -5.15 18.73
C LYS A 593 41.27 -5.82 17.89
N ASP A 594 42.09 -6.67 18.51
CA ASP A 594 43.19 -7.36 17.84
C ASP A 594 42.70 -8.39 16.81
N ALA A 595 41.52 -8.98 17.03
CA ALA A 595 40.81 -9.80 16.04
C ALA A 595 40.23 -8.99 14.86
N GLY A 596 40.47 -7.68 14.79
CA GLY A 596 40.08 -6.82 13.67
C GLY A 596 38.60 -6.40 13.66
N ALA A 597 37.90 -6.49 14.80
CA ALA A 597 36.53 -6.01 14.92
C ALA A 597 36.44 -4.47 14.76
N LYS A 598 35.25 -3.96 14.47
CA LYS A 598 34.93 -2.53 14.39
C LYS A 598 34.43 -1.94 15.71
N GLY A 599 33.98 -2.78 16.65
CA GLY A 599 33.54 -2.37 17.97
C GLY A 599 32.98 -3.51 18.81
N VAL A 600 32.66 -3.23 20.07
CA VAL A 600 32.12 -4.22 21.02
C VAL A 600 30.98 -3.65 21.87
N ILE A 601 29.96 -4.47 22.11
CA ILE A 601 28.82 -4.17 22.99
C ILE A 601 28.86 -5.16 24.15
N VAL A 602 28.98 -4.63 25.37
CA VAL A 602 29.08 -5.44 26.59
C VAL A 602 27.76 -5.36 27.36
N ALA A 603 27.05 -6.48 27.45
CA ALA A 603 25.84 -6.62 28.26
C ALA A 603 26.19 -7.08 29.68
N ARG A 604 25.74 -6.33 30.69
CA ARG A 604 26.02 -6.61 32.12
C ARG A 604 24.84 -6.25 33.04
N SER A 605 24.87 -6.76 34.27
CA SER A 605 23.90 -6.39 35.32
C SER A 605 24.00 -4.91 35.66
N ALA A 606 22.85 -4.22 35.73
CA ALA A 606 22.79 -2.80 36.06
C ALA A 606 23.11 -2.56 37.54
N ARG A 607 24.22 -1.85 37.82
CA ARG A 607 24.53 -1.19 39.11
C ARG A 607 25.32 0.10 38.85
N ASP A 608 25.31 1.01 39.83
CA ASP A 608 25.50 2.48 39.78
C ASP A 608 26.80 3.08 39.21
N TYR A 609 27.62 2.36 38.43
CA TYR A 609 28.82 2.92 37.81
C TYR A 609 28.98 2.46 36.36
N LEU A 610 28.76 3.39 35.42
CA LEU A 610 29.22 3.29 34.03
C LEU A 610 30.71 3.60 34.01
N TYR A 611 31.53 2.63 33.59
CA TYR A 611 32.97 2.82 33.49
C TYR A 611 33.32 3.46 32.14
N SER A 612 34.19 4.47 32.18
CA SER A 612 34.84 5.00 30.97
C SER A 612 35.99 4.07 30.58
N TYR A 613 35.97 3.56 29.35
CA TYR A 613 37.05 2.76 28.80
C TYR A 613 38.18 3.67 28.32
N ALA A 614 39.41 3.37 28.73
CA ALA A 614 40.59 4.10 28.30
C ALA A 614 41.15 3.54 26.97
N THR A 615 40.30 3.34 25.95
CA THR A 615 40.71 2.76 24.68
C THR A 615 40.22 3.59 23.49
N HIS A 616 41.04 3.71 22.44
CA HIS A 616 40.66 4.33 21.15
C HIS A 616 39.83 3.36 20.28
N PHE A 617 39.06 2.46 20.90
CA PHE A 617 38.26 1.44 20.24
C PHE A 617 36.77 1.62 20.55
N PRO A 618 35.86 1.61 19.57
CA PRO A 618 34.43 1.79 19.81
C PRO A 618 33.85 0.71 20.74
N CYS A 619 33.42 1.09 21.94
CA CYS A 619 32.87 0.17 22.95
C CYS A 619 31.66 0.79 23.68
N VAL A 620 30.58 0.03 23.87
CA VAL A 620 29.35 0.47 24.57
C VAL A 620 28.91 -0.57 25.60
N GLN A 621 28.54 -0.11 26.80
CA GLN A 621 27.93 -0.95 27.84
C GLN A 621 26.40 -0.84 27.80
N VAL A 622 25.71 -1.97 27.95
CA VAL A 622 24.24 -2.05 28.02
C VAL A 622 23.79 -2.95 29.17
N SER A 623 22.54 -2.80 29.62
CA SER A 623 21.95 -3.69 30.63
C SER A 623 21.74 -5.10 30.08
N TYR A 624 21.59 -6.12 30.93
CA TYR A 624 21.26 -7.47 30.48
C TYR A 624 19.94 -7.55 29.72
N GLU A 625 18.94 -6.78 30.11
CA GLU A 625 17.66 -6.71 29.40
C GLU A 625 17.85 -6.17 27.99
N THR A 626 18.61 -5.09 27.85
CA THR A 626 18.94 -4.48 26.55
C THR A 626 19.79 -5.43 25.71
N GLY A 627 20.81 -6.05 26.30
CA GLY A 627 21.65 -7.05 25.64
C GLY A 627 20.85 -8.26 25.16
N THR A 628 19.88 -8.73 25.95
CA THR A 628 18.98 -9.83 25.58
C THR A 628 18.06 -9.45 24.42
N GLN A 629 17.57 -8.21 24.38
CA GLN A 629 16.80 -7.70 23.24
C GLN A 629 17.65 -7.63 21.96
N ILE A 630 18.92 -7.21 22.08
CA ILE A 630 19.87 -7.21 20.97
C ILE A 630 20.15 -8.66 20.51
N LEU A 631 20.33 -9.61 21.43
CA LEU A 631 20.50 -11.03 21.10
C LEU A 631 19.26 -11.62 20.40
N TYR A 632 18.06 -11.29 20.88
CA TYR A 632 16.81 -11.71 20.24
C TYR A 632 16.69 -11.14 18.82
N TYR A 633 17.11 -9.89 18.61
CA TYR A 633 17.20 -9.27 17.29
C TYR A 633 18.18 -10.03 16.39
N ILE A 634 19.39 -10.37 16.87
CA ILE A 634 20.37 -11.18 16.11
C ILE A 634 19.74 -12.51 15.68
N ARG A 635 19.06 -13.23 16.59
CA ARG A 635 18.43 -14.54 16.30
C ARG A 635 17.24 -14.46 15.35
N SER A 636 16.33 -13.53 15.59
CA SER A 636 15.09 -13.35 14.78
C SER A 636 15.35 -12.81 13.38
N THR A 637 16.56 -12.32 13.14
CA THR A 637 17.01 -11.84 11.84
C THR A 637 17.95 -12.82 11.14
N SER A 638 18.16 -14.07 11.60
CA SER A 638 19.09 -15.05 11.00
C SER A 638 18.73 -15.51 9.56
N ILE A 639 18.88 -14.63 8.58
CA ILE A 639 19.16 -14.97 7.18
C ILE A 639 20.69 -14.99 7.03
N ASP A 640 21.32 -16.05 6.56
CA ASP A 640 22.73 -15.94 6.20
C ASP A 640 22.86 -15.07 4.93
N CYS A 641 23.11 -13.78 5.15
CA CYS A 641 23.86 -12.90 4.25
C CYS A 641 25.33 -13.04 4.70
#